data_AF-A0A5M9P4J9-F1
#
_entry.id   AF-A0A5M9P4J9-F1
#
_cell.length_a   1.000
_cell.length_b   1.000
_cell.length_c   1.000
_cell.angle_alpha   90.00
_cell.angle_beta   90.00
_cell.angle_gamma   90.00
#
_symmetry.space_group_name_H-M   'P 1'
#
loop_
_entity.id
_entity.type
_entity.pdbx_description
1 polymer ?
#
loop_
_entity_poly.entity_id
_entity_poly.type
_entity_poly.pdbx_seq_one_letter_code
_entity_poly.pdbx_strand_id
1 'polypeptide(L)'
;MNKQHQCERMPEEVVIYFTDHYTSDRQWFLFISETAKERDLELSTEINNVGELLWQTAFNIRFCPYCSEKLDMNNGEPHFHKAVNYKLV
;
A
#
# COMPACT_ATOMS: atom_id res chain seq x y z
N MET A 1 8.68 -14.35 -4.70
CA MET A 1 7.22 -14.23 -4.53
C MET A 1 6.95 -13.39 -3.29
N ASN A 2 6.22 -12.29 -3.45
CA ASN A 2 5.76 -11.46 -2.33
C ASN A 2 4.50 -12.11 -1.75
N LYS A 3 4.43 -12.30 -0.43
CA LYS A 3 3.21 -12.82 0.24
C LYS A 3 2.19 -11.67 0.28
N GLN A 4 0.95 -11.91 -0.12
CA GLN A 4 -0.13 -10.93 -0.04
C GLN A 4 -1.15 -11.40 0.99
N HIS A 5 -1.65 -10.49 1.81
CA HIS A 5 -2.75 -10.78 2.73
C HIS A 5 -4.08 -10.60 1.99
N GLN A 6 -4.93 -11.62 2.05
CA GLN A 6 -6.26 -11.63 1.44
C GLN A 6 -7.30 -11.29 2.50
N CYS A 7 -8.07 -10.23 2.30
CA CYS A 7 -9.05 -9.73 3.25
C CYS A 7 -10.31 -9.25 2.52
N GLU A 8 -11.44 -9.91 2.73
CA GLU A 8 -12.72 -9.58 2.07
C GLU A 8 -13.27 -8.20 2.49
N ARG A 9 -12.84 -7.68 3.64
CA ARG A 9 -13.27 -6.36 4.16
C ARG A 9 -12.37 -5.22 3.70
N MET A 10 -11.30 -5.51 2.96
CA MET A 10 -10.36 -4.52 2.50
C MET A 10 -10.88 -3.84 1.22
N PRO A 11 -10.92 -2.50 1.16
CA PRO A 11 -11.27 -1.78 -0.06
C PRO A 11 -10.34 -2.11 -1.22
N GLU A 12 -10.80 -1.95 -2.46
CA GLU A 12 -10.03 -2.28 -3.67
C GLU A 12 -8.76 -1.43 -3.80
N GLU A 13 -8.77 -0.21 -3.26
CA GLU A 13 -7.65 0.73 -3.30
C GLU A 13 -6.56 0.43 -2.27
N VAL A 14 -6.78 -0.59 -1.43
CA VAL A 14 -5.90 -0.94 -0.32
C VAL A 14 -5.34 -2.33 -0.51
N VAL A 15 -4.01 -2.46 -0.38
CA VAL A 15 -3.33 -3.75 -0.53
C VAL A 15 -2.33 -3.95 0.58
N ILE A 16 -2.20 -5.18 1.07
CA ILE A 16 -1.23 -5.55 2.11
C ILE A 16 -0.25 -6.60 1.56
N TYR A 17 1.03 -6.23 1.49
CA TYR A 17 2.11 -7.10 1.00
C TYR A 17 3.21 -7.31 2.04
N PHE A 18 3.82 -8.48 1.99
CA PHE A 18 5.06 -8.79 2.67
C PHE A 18 6.25 -8.49 1.75
N THR A 19 6.99 -7.43 2.06
CA THR A 19 8.03 -6.87 1.19
C THR A 19 9.17 -6.21 1.97
N ASP A 20 10.33 -6.10 1.34
CA ASP A 20 11.56 -5.43 1.79
C ASP A 20 11.81 -4.10 1.05
N HIS A 21 10.84 -3.58 0.30
CA HIS A 21 11.03 -2.34 -0.47
C HIS A 21 11.40 -1.10 0.36
N TYR A 22 11.05 -1.07 1.65
CA TYR A 22 11.23 0.09 2.53
C TYR A 22 12.12 -0.19 3.74
N THR A 23 12.57 -1.43 3.92
CA THR A 23 13.28 -1.92 5.10
C THR A 23 14.29 -2.99 4.69
N SER A 24 15.37 -3.15 5.46
CA SER A 24 16.40 -4.16 5.16
C SER A 24 15.88 -5.59 5.20
N ASP A 25 14.86 -5.85 6.02
CA ASP A 25 14.16 -7.13 6.10
C ASP A 25 12.73 -7.04 5.56
N ARG A 26 12.18 -8.18 5.14
CA ARG A 26 10.78 -8.25 4.70
C ARG A 26 9.83 -8.05 5.86
N GLN A 27 8.93 -7.11 5.70
CA GLN A 27 7.88 -6.80 6.66
C GLN A 27 6.54 -6.61 5.96
N TRP A 28 5.47 -6.58 6.74
CA TRP A 28 4.13 -6.31 6.20
C TRP A 28 3.91 -4.81 6.04
N PHE A 29 3.51 -4.42 4.83
CA PHE A 29 3.15 -3.06 4.49
C PHE A 29 1.74 -3.02 3.94
N LEU A 30 0.97 -2.06 4.43
CA LEU A 30 -0.31 -1.63 3.91
C LEU A 30 -0.08 -0.45 2.96
N PHE A 31 -0.62 -0.57 1.76
CA PHE A 31 -0.57 0.44 0.71
C PHE A 31 -1.98 0.97 0.52
N ILE A 32 -2.14 2.28 0.61
CA ILE A 32 -3.37 2.98 0.21
C ILE A 32 -3.00 3.80 -1.01
N SER A 33 -3.71 3.60 -2.12
CA SER A 33 -3.44 4.29 -3.38
C SER A 33 -4.67 4.98 -3.93
N GLU A 34 -4.45 6.05 -4.68
CA GLU A 34 -5.47 6.62 -5.56
C GLU A 34 -4.98 6.54 -7.00
N THR A 35 -5.86 6.09 -7.89
CA THR A 35 -5.59 5.98 -9.31
C THR A 35 -6.49 6.92 -10.11
N ALA A 36 -5.97 7.37 -11.25
CA ALA A 36 -6.64 8.29 -12.15
C ALA A 36 -7.94 7.69 -12.69
N LYS A 37 -9.01 8.48 -12.62
CA LYS A 37 -10.31 8.21 -13.27
C LYS A 37 -10.41 9.02 -14.55
N GLU A 38 -11.41 8.70 -15.37
CA GLU A 38 -11.65 9.37 -16.66
C GLU A 38 -11.69 10.91 -16.55
N ARG A 39 -12.37 11.42 -15.52
CA ARG A 39 -12.45 12.87 -15.24
C ARG A 39 -11.08 13.52 -14.98
N ASP A 40 -10.11 12.76 -14.46
CA ASP A 40 -8.81 13.31 -14.07
C ASP A 40 -7.92 13.53 -15.31
N LEU A 41 -8.17 12.79 -16.40
CA LEU A 41 -7.55 13.00 -17.72
C LEU A 41 -8.07 14.27 -18.39
N GLU A 42 -9.34 14.64 -18.17
CA GLU A 42 -9.92 15.86 -18.71
C GLU A 42 -9.33 17.12 -18.05
N LEU A 43 -8.87 17.00 -16.80
CA LEU A 43 -8.42 18.10 -15.97
C LEU A 43 -6.90 18.27 -15.92
N SER A 44 -6.12 17.29 -16.38
CA SER A 44 -4.65 17.30 -16.33
C SER A 44 -4.03 16.85 -17.64
N THR A 45 -3.05 17.60 -18.13
CA THR A 45 -2.22 17.22 -19.28
C THR A 45 -1.10 16.24 -18.93
N GLU A 46 -0.86 16.00 -17.64
CA GLU A 46 0.22 15.12 -17.15
C GLU A 46 -0.25 13.68 -16.97
N ILE A 47 -1.56 13.47 -16.77
CA ILE A 47 -2.18 12.15 -16.60
C ILE A 47 -2.54 11.60 -17.98
N ASN A 48 -2.01 10.44 -18.33
CA ASN A 48 -2.17 9.89 -19.67
C ASN A 48 -3.22 8.80 -19.75
N ASN A 49 -3.45 8.05 -18.67
CA ASN A 49 -4.31 6.87 -18.70
C ASN A 49 -5.17 6.72 -17.43
N VAL A 50 -6.37 6.17 -17.60
CA VAL A 50 -7.18 5.69 -16.47
C VAL A 50 -6.45 4.54 -15.78
N GLY A 51 -6.42 4.56 -14.45
CA GLY A 51 -5.67 3.59 -13.63
C GLY A 51 -4.23 4.00 -13.32
N GLU A 52 -3.74 5.11 -13.87
CA GLU A 52 -2.43 5.67 -13.51
C GLU A 52 -2.38 6.03 -12.02
N LEU A 53 -1.29 5.71 -11.32
CA LEU A 53 -1.15 6.00 -9.90
C LEU A 53 -1.02 7.52 -9.70
N LEU A 54 -1.91 8.13 -8.93
CA LEU A 54 -1.80 9.56 -8.58
C LEU A 54 -0.95 9.74 -7.33
N TRP A 55 -1.26 8.97 -6.30
CA TRP A 55 -0.46 8.90 -5.09
C TRP A 55 -0.61 7.55 -4.40
N GLN A 56 0.35 7.25 -3.54
CA GLN A 56 0.32 6.09 -2.67
C GLN A 56 0.97 6.39 -1.33
N THR A 57 0.37 5.90 -0.25
CA THR A 57 0.98 5.88 1.07
C THR A 57 1.21 4.44 1.51
N ALA A 58 2.42 4.13 1.96
CA ALA A 58 2.77 2.86 2.55
C ALA A 58 2.92 2.98 4.08
N PHE A 59 2.31 2.06 4.83
CA PHE A 59 2.39 1.93 6.28
C PHE A 59 2.90 0.55 6.66
N ASN A 60 3.96 0.50 7.47
CA ASN A 60 4.36 -0.75 8.11
C ASN A 60 3.29 -1.15 9.14
N ILE A 61 2.79 -2.39 9.10
CA ILE A 61 1.70 -2.86 9.99
C ILE A 61 1.96 -4.26 10.56
N ARG A 62 1.37 -4.58 11.72
CA ARG A 62 1.39 -5.92 12.33
C ARG A 62 0.03 -6.64 12.29
N PHE A 63 -1.02 -5.87 12.09
CA PHE A 63 -2.39 -6.36 12.05
C PHE A 63 -3.08 -5.76 10.84
N CYS A 64 -3.87 -6.57 10.13
CA CYS A 64 -4.75 -6.04 9.11
C CYS A 64 -5.84 -5.18 9.79
N PRO A 65 -5.98 -3.89 9.43
CA PRO A 65 -6.96 -3.02 10.08
C PRO A 65 -8.41 -3.38 9.74
N TYR A 66 -8.66 -4.24 8.73
CA TYR A 66 -9.99 -4.58 8.25
C TYR A 66 -10.55 -5.89 8.82
N CYS A 67 -9.73 -6.93 8.96
CA CYS A 67 -10.14 -8.21 9.56
C CYS A 67 -9.54 -8.45 10.95
N SER A 68 -8.65 -7.58 11.43
CA SER A 68 -7.93 -7.72 12.70
C SER A 68 -6.99 -8.93 12.77
N GLU A 69 -6.76 -9.62 11.66
CA GLU A 69 -5.82 -10.74 11.59
C GLU A 69 -4.39 -10.24 11.87
N LYS A 70 -3.68 -11.00 12.72
CA LYS A 70 -2.27 -10.76 12.99
C LYS A 70 -1.45 -11.28 11.81
N LEU A 71 -0.61 -10.41 11.25
CA LEU A 71 0.24 -10.75 10.13
C LEU A 71 1.54 -11.38 10.65
N ASP A 72 1.92 -12.55 10.12
CA ASP A 72 3.11 -13.28 10.54
C ASP A 72 4.37 -12.43 10.40
N MET A 73 5.10 -12.23 11.48
CA MET A 73 6.39 -11.53 11.43
C MET A 73 7.53 -12.52 11.43
N ASN A 74 8.48 -12.34 10.52
CA ASN A 74 9.83 -12.85 10.72
C ASN A 74 10.55 -11.84 11.63
N ASN A 75 10.80 -12.26 12.87
CA ASN A 75 11.80 -11.70 13.77
C ASN A 75 11.37 -10.46 14.57
N GLY A 76 11.69 -10.48 15.86
CA GLY A 76 11.30 -9.52 16.91
C GLY A 76 11.93 -8.13 16.80
N GLU A 77 12.19 -7.65 15.58
CA GLU A 77 12.66 -6.30 15.31
C GLU A 77 11.59 -5.26 15.71
N PRO A 78 12.00 -4.06 16.14
CA PRO A 78 11.08 -2.99 16.47
C PRO A 78 10.29 -2.56 15.22
N HIS A 79 8.97 -2.60 15.33
CA HIS A 79 8.05 -2.12 14.29
C HIS A 79 7.89 -0.61 14.44
N PHE A 80 8.13 0.12 13.36
CA PHE A 80 7.93 1.55 13.32
C PHE A 80 6.84 1.86 12.31
N HIS A 81 5.76 2.50 12.78
CA HIS A 81 4.75 3.08 11.91
C HIS A 81 5.37 4.25 11.14
N LYS A 82 6.03 3.96 10.01
CA LYS A 82 6.51 4.98 9.08
C LYS A 82 5.55 5.05 7.91
N ALA A 83 4.99 6.23 7.69
CA ALA A 83 4.29 6.54 6.46
C ALA A 83 5.32 6.97 5.40
N VAL A 84 5.29 6.33 4.24
CA VAL A 84 6.04 6.78 3.06
C VAL A 84 5.03 7.21 2.03
N ASN A 85 5.04 8.49 1.68
CA ASN A 85 4.12 9.07 0.70
C ASN A 85 4.83 9.24 -0.64
N TYR A 86 4.24 8.68 -1.69
CA TYR A 86 4.62 8.88 -3.08
C TYR A 86 3.52 9.67 -3.74
N LYS A 87 3.88 10.84 -4.28
CA LYS A 87 3.01 11.60 -5.17
C LYS A 87 3.75 11.69 -6.50
N LEU A 88 3.12 11.23 -7.58
CA LEU A 88 3.64 11.53 -8.91
C LEU A 88 3.33 13.02 -9.15
N VAL A 89 4.41 13.80 -9.27
CA VAL A 89 4.42 15.23 -9.64
C VAL A 89 4.91 15.30 -11.06
#